data_AF-A0A957X0U0-F1
#
_entry.id   AF-A0A957X0U0-F1
#
_cell.length_a   1.000
_cell.length_b   1.000
_cell.length_c   1.000
_cell.angle_alpha   90.00
_cell.angle_beta   90.00
_cell.angle_gamma   90.00
#
_symmetry.space_group_name_H-M   'P 1'
#
loop_
_entity.id
_entity.type
_entity.pdbx_description
1 polymer ?
#
loop_
_entity_poly.entity_id
_entity_poly.type
_entity_poly.pdbx_seq_one_letter_code
_entity_poly.pdbx_strand_id
1 'polypeptide(L)'
;MQHDTPRVRWQERASIWLGIGINPASISTGGGIAMMVPPRHLAWVLPLGISLLLAISIAQGLMGQRRRARLAQVAVTTFGRTGAMLLNLLMAIGLVGWSGFHGGVSGASLAELLHVPGWLGALLIITLLYLLNRWGINRWAALTWVTTGAALALTIFALSTVDLAGAAFAMRAETAVGFPNNQALSASGVLLAIGTIIGYATLFSLRTPDFTWDFADTRDVLKANLFLFLPLLFAMSVG
;
A
#
# COMPACT_ATOMS: atom_id res chain seq x y z
N MET A 1 21.91 29.76 -5.57
CA MET A 1 21.08 30.15 -4.40
C MET A 1 20.31 28.92 -3.96
N GLN A 2 20.76 28.25 -2.90
CA GLN A 2 19.99 27.18 -2.25
C GLN A 2 18.88 27.87 -1.46
N HIS A 3 17.64 27.83 -1.96
CA HIS A 3 16.51 28.11 -1.10
C HIS A 3 16.52 27.06 0.01
N ASP A 4 16.61 27.48 1.27
CA ASP A 4 16.39 26.64 2.44
C ASP A 4 14.95 26.09 2.36
N THR A 5 14.78 24.97 1.67
CA THR A 5 13.50 24.28 1.62
C THR A 5 13.18 23.82 3.04
N PRO A 6 11.99 24.16 3.58
CA PRO A 6 11.61 23.79 4.94
C PRO A 6 11.77 22.28 5.14
N ARG A 7 12.46 21.89 6.21
CA ARG A 7 12.65 20.47 6.56
C ARG A 7 11.34 19.91 7.11
N VAL A 8 10.79 18.92 6.42
CA VAL A 8 9.53 18.27 6.80
C VAL A 8 9.78 17.22 7.87
N ARG A 9 8.87 17.12 8.85
CA ARG A 9 8.95 16.10 9.90
C ARG A 9 8.49 14.74 9.38
N TRP A 10 9.06 13.65 9.89
CA TRP A 10 8.72 12.30 9.45
C TRP A 10 7.23 11.97 9.61
N GLN A 11 6.56 12.51 10.64
CA GLN A 11 5.14 12.29 10.92
C GLN A 11 4.23 12.78 9.78
N GLU A 12 4.63 13.85 9.09
CA GLU A 12 3.86 14.43 7.98
C GLU A 12 3.87 13.54 6.73
N ARG A 13 4.83 12.60 6.65
CA ARG A 13 4.97 11.65 5.55
C ARG A 13 4.62 10.21 5.95
N ALA A 14 4.62 9.89 7.23
CA ALA A 14 4.23 8.57 7.75
C ALA A 14 2.79 8.20 7.36
N SER A 15 1.90 9.20 7.27
CA SER A 15 0.51 9.05 6.82
C SER A 15 0.38 8.41 5.44
N ILE A 16 1.33 8.67 4.53
CA ILE A 16 1.34 8.10 3.18
C ILE A 16 1.45 6.58 3.26
N TRP A 17 2.36 6.09 4.12
CA TRP A 17 2.57 4.67 4.35
C TRP A 17 1.43 4.00 5.10
N LEU A 18 0.75 4.73 5.98
CA LEU A 18 -0.49 4.25 6.63
C LEU A 18 -1.60 4.00 5.61
N GLY A 19 -1.83 4.94 4.68
CA GLY A 19 -2.83 4.79 3.63
C GLY A 19 -2.48 3.68 2.63
N ILE A 20 -1.18 3.52 2.32
CA ILE A 20 -0.72 2.40 1.48
C ILE A 20 -0.80 1.07 2.25
N GLY A 21 -0.61 1.05 3.56
CA GLY A 21 -0.71 -0.18 4.36
C GLY A 21 -2.15 -0.67 4.54
N ILE A 22 -3.05 0.23 4.92
CA ILE A 22 -4.48 -0.07 5.16
C ILE A 22 -5.31 0.41 3.98
N ASN A 23 -5.60 -0.49 3.04
CA ASN A 23 -6.57 -0.24 1.98
C ASN A 23 -7.16 -1.56 1.45
N PRO A 24 -8.21 -1.50 0.60
CA PRO A 24 -8.85 -2.71 0.09
C PRO A 24 -7.91 -3.63 -0.70
N ALA A 25 -6.93 -3.08 -1.42
CA ALA A 25 -6.00 -3.89 -2.21
C ALA A 25 -5.03 -4.69 -1.33
N SER A 26 -4.59 -4.16 -0.17
CA SER A 26 -3.76 -4.95 0.75
C SER A 26 -4.52 -6.13 1.35
N ILE A 27 -5.79 -5.94 1.70
CA ILE A 27 -6.68 -7.03 2.14
C ILE A 27 -6.84 -8.07 1.02
N SER A 28 -7.22 -7.66 -0.20
CA SER A 28 -7.36 -8.58 -1.34
C SER A 28 -6.05 -9.31 -1.67
N THR A 29 -4.91 -8.65 -1.48
CA THR A 29 -3.58 -9.27 -1.69
C THR A 29 -3.32 -10.34 -0.63
N GLY A 30 -3.68 -10.10 0.63
CA GLY A 30 -3.64 -11.09 1.72
C GLY A 30 -4.40 -12.36 1.37
N GLY A 31 -5.67 -12.21 0.99
CA GLY A 31 -6.52 -13.35 0.59
C GLY A 31 -5.98 -14.08 -0.63
N GLY A 32 -5.43 -13.35 -1.61
CA GLY A 32 -4.74 -13.95 -2.76
C GLY A 32 -3.52 -14.78 -2.36
N ILE A 33 -2.72 -14.33 -1.38
CA ILE A 33 -1.56 -15.07 -0.86
C ILE A 33 -2.00 -16.31 -0.07
N ALA A 34 -3.10 -16.24 0.68
CA ALA A 34 -3.66 -17.37 1.41
C ALA A 34 -4.03 -18.54 0.48
N MET A 35 -4.31 -18.26 -0.79
CA MET A 35 -4.54 -19.27 -1.83
C MET A 35 -3.25 -19.87 -2.42
N MET A 36 -2.09 -19.22 -2.23
CA MET A 36 -0.80 -19.64 -2.79
C MET A 36 0.06 -20.43 -1.80
N VAL A 37 -0.15 -20.21 -0.50
CA VAL A 37 0.72 -20.74 0.57
C VAL A 37 -0.16 -21.29 1.70
N PRO A 38 0.16 -22.48 2.26
CA PRO A 38 -0.64 -23.04 3.35
C PRO A 38 -0.72 -22.09 4.56
N PRO A 39 -1.88 -21.99 5.24
CA PRO A 39 -2.12 -20.97 6.28
C PRO A 39 -1.06 -20.91 7.39
N ARG A 40 -0.53 -22.05 7.81
CA ARG A 40 0.52 -22.15 8.84
C ARG A 40 1.81 -21.40 8.48
N HIS A 41 2.08 -21.17 7.20
CA HIS A 41 3.28 -20.48 6.72
C HIS A 41 3.05 -18.97 6.51
N LEU A 42 1.80 -18.50 6.46
CA LEU A 42 1.49 -17.07 6.30
C LEU A 42 2.10 -16.22 7.41
N ALA A 43 2.17 -16.76 8.64
CA ALA A 43 2.73 -16.10 9.81
C ALA A 43 4.19 -15.62 9.63
N TRP A 44 4.97 -16.23 8.74
CA TRP A 44 6.33 -15.78 8.43
C TRP A 44 6.49 -15.28 6.98
N VAL A 45 5.71 -15.80 6.02
CA VAL A 45 5.75 -15.33 4.63
C VAL A 45 5.32 -13.87 4.52
N LEU A 46 4.25 -13.47 5.21
CA LEU A 46 3.78 -12.08 5.19
C LEU A 46 4.83 -11.13 5.79
N PRO A 47 5.33 -11.32 7.04
CA PRO A 47 6.41 -10.47 7.58
C PRO A 47 7.65 -10.44 6.71
N LEU A 48 8.05 -11.56 6.11
CA LEU A 48 9.24 -11.62 5.25
C LEU A 48 9.05 -10.78 3.98
N GLY A 49 7.96 -11.00 3.24
CA GLY A 49 7.68 -10.24 2.02
C GLY A 49 7.52 -8.75 2.29
N ILE A 50 6.84 -8.38 3.38
CA ILE A 50 6.66 -6.98 3.79
C ILE A 50 8.01 -6.37 4.22
N SER A 51 8.89 -7.12 4.89
CA SER A 51 10.24 -6.66 5.25
C SER A 51 11.08 -6.38 4.01
N LEU A 52 11.00 -7.22 2.98
CA LEU A 52 11.72 -7.02 1.72
C LEU A 52 11.19 -5.78 0.97
N LEU A 53 9.88 -5.65 0.86
CA LEU A 53 9.23 -4.45 0.32
C LEU A 53 9.65 -3.19 1.09
N LEU A 54 9.64 -3.25 2.42
CA LEU A 54 10.07 -2.15 3.29
C LEU A 54 11.54 -1.78 3.05
N ALA A 55 12.43 -2.77 2.88
CA ALA A 55 13.83 -2.53 2.56
C ALA A 55 13.99 -1.80 1.22
N ILE A 56 13.21 -2.17 0.20
CA ILE A 56 13.18 -1.47 -1.10
C ILE A 56 12.71 -0.02 -0.90
N SER A 57 11.60 0.20 -0.19
CA SER A 57 11.08 1.54 0.10
C SER A 57 12.09 2.40 0.85
N ILE A 58 12.75 1.85 1.88
CA ILE A 58 13.81 2.54 2.63
C ILE A 58 14.98 2.88 1.71
N ALA A 59 15.46 1.94 0.90
CA ALA A 59 16.57 2.19 -0.02
C ALA A 59 16.27 3.33 -1.00
N GLN A 60 15.08 3.32 -1.59
CA GLN A 60 14.59 4.40 -2.46
C GLN A 60 14.46 5.72 -1.69
N GLY A 61 13.93 5.68 -0.46
CA GLY A 61 13.80 6.86 0.39
C GLY A 61 15.12 7.49 0.79
N LEU A 62 16.12 6.67 1.10
CA LEU A 62 17.49 7.11 1.39
C LEU A 62 18.14 7.73 0.16
N MET A 63 17.91 7.17 -1.02
CA MET A 63 18.37 7.76 -2.28
C MET A 63 17.78 9.16 -2.50
N GLY A 64 16.47 9.32 -2.33
CA GLY A 64 15.79 10.62 -2.45
C GLY A 64 16.32 11.65 -1.46
N GLN A 65 16.46 11.25 -0.19
CA GLN A 65 16.96 12.11 0.88
C GLN A 65 18.40 12.56 0.63
N ARG A 66 19.30 11.63 0.28
CA ARG A 66 20.73 11.94 0.05
C ARG A 66 20.95 12.80 -1.18
N ARG A 67 20.17 12.58 -2.25
CA ARG A 67 20.26 13.36 -3.49
C ARG A 67 19.46 14.66 -3.45
N ARG A 68 18.64 14.89 -2.41
CA ARG A 68 17.72 16.03 -2.32
C ARG A 68 16.87 16.21 -3.58
N ALA A 69 16.44 15.08 -4.14
CA ALA A 69 15.79 15.04 -5.44
C ALA A 69 14.63 14.05 -5.47
N ARG A 70 13.59 14.43 -6.19
CA ARG A 70 12.41 13.61 -6.47
C ARG A 70 12.72 12.52 -7.50
N LEU A 71 11.88 11.49 -7.59
CA LEU A 71 12.11 10.34 -8.48
C LEU A 71 12.37 10.78 -9.92
N ALA A 72 11.55 11.70 -10.46
CA ALA A 72 11.69 12.17 -11.83
C ALA A 72 13.06 12.84 -12.10
N GLN A 73 13.61 13.56 -11.11
CA GLN A 73 14.92 14.20 -11.22
C GLN A 73 16.05 13.17 -11.11
N VAL A 74 15.92 12.22 -10.18
CA VAL A 74 16.88 11.11 -10.02
C VAL A 74 16.91 10.24 -11.28
N ALA A 75 15.75 9.98 -11.89
CA ALA A 75 15.64 9.19 -13.11
C ALA A 75 16.41 9.79 -14.28
N VAL A 76 16.34 11.11 -14.48
CA VAL A 76 17.08 11.80 -15.56
C VAL A 76 18.59 11.63 -15.39
N THR A 77 19.10 11.76 -14.16
CA THR A 77 20.54 11.59 -13.89
C THR A 77 21.01 10.14 -13.95
N THR A 78 20.09 9.17 -13.81
CA THR A 78 20.43 7.74 -13.75
C THR A 78 20.27 7.04 -15.10
N PHE A 79 19.23 7.37 -15.86
CA PHE A 79 18.86 6.69 -17.11
C PHE A 79 18.92 7.60 -18.34
N GLY A 80 19.33 8.86 -18.18
CA GLY A 80 19.21 9.88 -19.22
C GLY A 80 17.75 10.29 -19.47
N ARG A 81 17.54 11.22 -20.41
CA ARG A 81 16.22 11.80 -20.69
C ARG A 81 15.21 10.78 -21.20
N THR A 82 15.63 9.90 -22.12
CA THR A 82 14.75 8.88 -22.71
C THR A 82 14.37 7.81 -21.69
N GLY A 83 15.33 7.31 -20.91
CA GLY A 83 15.05 6.32 -19.86
C GLY A 83 14.15 6.89 -18.76
N ALA A 84 14.36 8.15 -18.36
CA ALA A 84 13.47 8.83 -17.43
C ALA A 84 12.05 9.02 -18.00
N MET A 85 11.92 9.32 -19.29
CA MET A 85 10.61 9.41 -19.94
C MET A 85 9.86 8.07 -19.89
N LEU A 86 10.53 6.97 -20.23
CA LEU A 86 9.94 5.62 -20.19
C LEU A 86 9.54 5.23 -18.77
N LEU A 87 10.40 5.47 -17.77
CA LEU A 87 10.08 5.22 -16.38
C LEU A 87 8.82 5.99 -15.94
N ASN A 88 8.77 7.30 -16.22
CA ASN A 88 7.64 8.13 -15.84
C ASN A 88 6.34 7.72 -16.57
N LEU A 89 6.42 7.28 -17.82
CA LEU A 89 5.27 6.76 -18.56
C LEU A 89 4.73 5.47 -17.93
N LEU A 90 5.60 4.51 -17.64
CA LEU A 90 5.22 3.26 -16.98
C LEU A 90 4.64 3.52 -15.57
N MET A 91 5.25 4.43 -14.83
CA MET A 91 4.73 4.90 -13.54
C MET A 91 3.35 5.53 -13.67
N ALA A 92 3.13 6.38 -14.68
CA ALA A 92 1.83 7.02 -14.91
C ALA A 92 0.74 5.97 -15.23
N ILE A 93 1.02 5.04 -16.14
CA ILE A 93 0.10 3.95 -16.49
C ILE A 93 -0.26 3.11 -15.25
N GLY A 94 0.75 2.71 -14.47
CA GLY A 94 0.54 1.93 -13.25
C GLY A 94 -0.31 2.68 -12.21
N LEU A 95 -0.03 3.96 -12.00
CA LEU A 95 -0.80 4.78 -11.05
C LEU A 95 -2.22 5.09 -11.53
N VAL A 96 -2.47 5.13 -12.84
CA VAL A 96 -3.84 5.22 -13.38
C VAL A 96 -4.63 3.95 -13.02
N GLY A 97 -4.03 2.78 -13.14
CA GLY A 97 -4.65 1.51 -12.70
C GLY A 97 -5.00 1.53 -11.21
N TRP A 98 -4.06 1.94 -10.36
CA TRP A 98 -4.29 2.12 -8.92
C TRP A 98 -5.40 3.13 -8.62
N SER A 99 -5.40 4.26 -9.32
CA SER A 99 -6.43 5.31 -9.16
C SER A 99 -7.81 4.80 -9.56
N GLY A 100 -7.90 4.01 -10.64
CA GLY A 100 -9.14 3.37 -11.07
C GLY A 100 -9.68 2.38 -10.04
N PHE A 101 -8.81 1.54 -9.47
CA PHE A 101 -9.19 0.60 -8.40
C PHE A 101 -9.74 1.35 -7.17
N HIS A 102 -9.01 2.34 -6.66
CA HIS A 102 -9.45 3.11 -5.49
C HIS A 102 -10.71 3.94 -5.75
N GLY A 103 -10.80 4.57 -6.93
CA GLY A 103 -11.98 5.31 -7.36
C GLY A 103 -13.21 4.41 -7.51
N GLY A 104 -13.03 3.20 -8.04
CA GLY A 104 -14.09 2.20 -8.17
C GLY A 104 -14.59 1.69 -6.83
N VAL A 105 -13.70 1.21 -5.95
CA VAL A 105 -14.09 0.67 -4.64
C VAL A 105 -14.72 1.73 -3.75
N SER A 106 -14.08 2.90 -3.63
CA SER A 106 -14.63 4.00 -2.81
C SER A 106 -15.91 4.57 -3.43
N GLY A 107 -15.97 4.61 -4.76
CA GLY A 107 -17.14 5.08 -5.51
C GLY A 107 -18.35 4.18 -5.34
N ALA A 108 -18.15 2.86 -5.32
CA ALA A 108 -19.20 1.89 -5.02
C ALA A 108 -19.76 2.10 -3.60
N SER A 109 -18.90 2.24 -2.59
CA SER A 109 -19.35 2.51 -1.21
C SER A 109 -20.12 3.83 -1.09
N LEU A 110 -19.69 4.88 -1.80
CA LEU A 110 -20.39 6.16 -1.81
C LEU A 110 -21.73 6.07 -2.58
N ALA A 111 -21.76 5.33 -3.68
CA ALA A 111 -22.97 5.13 -4.47
C ALA A 111 -24.06 4.42 -3.66
N GLU A 112 -23.69 3.37 -2.93
CA GLU A 112 -24.60 2.67 -2.01
C GLU A 112 -25.10 3.58 -0.89
N LEU A 113 -24.21 4.38 -0.28
CA LEU A 113 -24.57 5.32 0.78
C LEU A 113 -25.58 6.39 0.31
N LEU A 114 -25.45 6.86 -0.93
CA LEU A 114 -26.31 7.91 -1.50
C LEU A 114 -27.48 7.35 -2.32
N HIS A 115 -27.59 6.03 -2.48
CA HIS A 115 -28.53 5.35 -3.35
C HIS A 115 -28.52 5.87 -4.80
N VAL A 116 -27.32 6.03 -5.37
CA VAL A 116 -27.10 6.50 -6.75
C VAL A 116 -26.40 5.42 -7.61
N PRO A 117 -26.40 5.53 -8.95
CA PRO A 117 -25.64 4.60 -9.79
C PRO A 117 -24.13 4.60 -9.50
N GLY A 118 -23.49 3.43 -9.57
CA GLY A 118 -22.07 3.26 -9.23
C GLY A 118 -21.10 4.18 -9.99
N TRP A 119 -21.37 4.46 -11.27
CA TRP A 119 -20.54 5.39 -12.05
C TRP A 119 -20.56 6.82 -11.49
N LEU A 120 -21.68 7.24 -10.90
CA LEU A 120 -21.82 8.57 -10.30
C LEU A 120 -21.04 8.64 -8.98
N GLY A 121 -21.10 7.58 -8.16
CA GLY A 121 -20.26 7.48 -6.95
C GLY A 121 -18.77 7.55 -7.26
N ALA A 122 -18.30 6.84 -8.29
CA ALA A 122 -16.90 6.92 -8.74
C ALA A 122 -16.51 8.33 -9.21
N LEU A 123 -17.37 8.99 -10.00
CA LEU A 123 -17.14 10.37 -10.45
C LEU A 123 -17.06 11.35 -9.28
N LEU A 124 -17.94 11.22 -8.28
CA LEU A 124 -17.93 12.05 -7.07
C LEU A 124 -16.64 11.88 -6.28
N ILE A 125 -16.16 10.63 -6.09
CA ILE A 125 -14.88 10.37 -5.41
C ILE A 125 -13.70 10.97 -6.16
N ILE A 126 -13.61 10.77 -7.48
CA ILE A 126 -12.50 11.32 -8.28
C ILE A 126 -12.50 12.85 -8.21
N THR A 127 -13.68 13.46 -8.27
CA THR A 127 -13.85 14.91 -8.14
C THR A 127 -13.39 15.40 -6.76
N LEU A 128 -13.76 14.71 -5.69
CA LEU A 128 -13.33 15.03 -4.33
C LEU A 128 -11.81 14.91 -4.18
N LEU A 129 -11.19 13.85 -4.70
CA LEU A 129 -9.75 13.66 -4.68
C LEU A 129 -9.02 14.75 -5.46
N TYR A 130 -9.55 15.16 -6.62
CA TYR A 130 -9.03 16.29 -7.38
C TYR A 130 -9.06 17.60 -6.58
N LEU A 131 -10.17 17.87 -5.87
CA LEU A 131 -10.29 19.05 -5.02
C LEU A 131 -9.32 19.00 -3.84
N LEU A 132 -9.18 17.86 -3.18
CA LEU A 132 -8.23 17.65 -2.08
C LEU A 132 -6.77 17.81 -2.54
N ASN A 133 -6.44 17.34 -3.75
CA ASN A 133 -5.10 17.50 -4.32
C ASN A 133 -4.69 18.99 -4.45
N ARG A 134 -5.65 19.91 -4.60
CA ARG A 134 -5.36 21.37 -4.64
C ARG A 134 -4.87 21.92 -3.30
N TRP A 135 -5.05 21.21 -2.19
CA TRP A 135 -4.63 21.65 -0.85
C TRP A 135 -3.20 21.24 -0.47
N GLY A 136 -2.53 20.49 -1.34
CA GLY A 136 -1.14 20.07 -1.14
C GLY A 136 -0.96 18.96 -0.12
N ILE A 137 0.20 18.33 -0.16
CA ILE A 137 0.44 17.03 0.48
C ILE A 137 0.30 17.02 2.00
N ASN A 138 0.67 18.12 2.66
CA ASN A 138 0.68 18.19 4.11
C ASN A 138 -0.72 18.30 4.72
N ARG A 139 -1.71 18.82 3.98
CA ARG A 139 -3.08 18.99 4.49
C ARG A 139 -3.88 17.69 4.44
N TRP A 140 -3.77 16.92 3.36
CA TRP A 140 -4.44 15.62 3.31
C TRP A 140 -3.70 14.54 4.11
N ALA A 141 -2.43 14.74 4.49
CA ALA A 141 -1.74 13.84 5.42
C ALA A 141 -2.53 13.63 6.73
N ALA A 142 -3.14 14.69 7.28
CA ALA A 142 -4.02 14.59 8.44
C ALA A 142 -5.31 13.81 8.14
N LEU A 143 -5.89 14.01 6.95
CA LEU A 143 -7.06 13.25 6.49
C LEU A 143 -6.73 11.76 6.40
N THR A 144 -5.54 11.39 5.93
CA THR A 144 -5.15 9.99 5.82
C THR A 144 -5.12 9.30 7.19
N TRP A 145 -4.70 9.98 8.25
CA TRP A 145 -4.78 9.42 9.62
C TRP A 145 -6.22 9.11 10.02
N VAL A 146 -7.15 10.03 9.73
CA VAL A 146 -8.58 9.84 10.01
C VAL A 146 -9.15 8.69 9.19
N THR A 147 -8.88 8.65 7.89
CA THR A 147 -9.40 7.60 7.01
C THR A 147 -8.79 6.23 7.33
N THR A 148 -7.51 6.17 7.69
CA THR A 148 -6.88 4.93 8.16
C THR A 148 -7.49 4.47 9.48
N GLY A 149 -7.71 5.38 10.43
CA GLY A 149 -8.40 5.06 11.69
C GLY A 149 -9.82 4.52 11.47
N ALA A 150 -10.59 5.15 10.58
CA ALA A 150 -11.91 4.68 10.20
C ALA A 150 -11.88 3.31 9.53
N ALA A 151 -10.92 3.07 8.62
CA ALA A 151 -10.75 1.78 7.99
C ALA A 151 -10.38 0.68 9.00
N LEU A 152 -9.46 0.95 9.93
CA LEU A 152 -9.11 0.02 11.01
C LEU A 152 -10.31 -0.30 11.90
N ALA A 153 -11.07 0.71 12.30
CA ALA A 153 -12.28 0.53 13.12
C ALA A 153 -13.33 -0.31 12.39
N LEU A 154 -13.56 -0.04 11.11
CA LEU A 154 -14.48 -0.82 10.27
C LEU A 154 -14.01 -2.28 10.12
N THR A 155 -12.71 -2.50 9.90
CA THR A 155 -12.14 -3.85 9.80
C THR A 155 -12.31 -4.63 11.12
N ILE A 156 -12.01 -4.00 12.26
CA ILE A 156 -12.17 -4.63 13.58
C ILE A 156 -13.65 -4.94 13.84
N PHE A 157 -14.54 -3.99 13.51
CA PHE A 157 -15.98 -4.20 13.61
C PHE A 157 -16.44 -5.38 12.74
N ALA A 158 -16.04 -5.42 11.47
CA ALA A 158 -16.37 -6.53 10.57
C ALA A 158 -15.88 -7.88 11.14
N LEU A 159 -14.63 -7.96 11.60
CA LEU A 159 -14.08 -9.16 12.24
C LEU A 159 -14.85 -9.58 13.49
N SER A 160 -15.36 -8.63 14.28
CA SER A 160 -16.16 -8.93 15.47
C SER A 160 -17.53 -9.54 15.17
N THR A 161 -18.02 -9.36 13.93
CA THR A 161 -19.29 -9.93 13.47
C THR A 161 -19.14 -11.29 12.80
N VAL A 162 -17.90 -11.70 12.47
CA VAL A 162 -17.62 -13.01 11.90
C VAL A 162 -17.63 -14.06 13.01
N ASP A 163 -18.36 -15.15 12.81
CA ASP A 163 -18.24 -16.33 13.67
C ASP A 163 -16.88 -17.02 13.41
N LEU A 164 -15.86 -16.57 14.14
CA LEU A 164 -14.50 -17.10 14.04
C LEU A 164 -14.42 -18.57 14.48
N ALA A 165 -15.32 -19.03 15.36
CA ALA A 165 -15.36 -20.42 15.78
C ALA A 165 -15.91 -21.31 14.67
N GLY A 166 -17.02 -20.89 14.04
CA GLY A 166 -17.57 -21.51 12.84
C GLY A 166 -16.59 -21.48 11.66
N ALA A 167 -15.90 -20.36 11.43
CA ALA A 167 -14.89 -20.23 10.39
C ALA A 167 -13.65 -21.11 10.65
N ALA A 168 -13.17 -21.20 11.90
CA ALA A 168 -12.07 -22.08 12.26
C ALA A 168 -12.45 -23.56 12.13
N PHE A 169 -13.70 -23.92 12.45
CA PHE A 169 -14.23 -25.26 12.24
C PHE A 169 -14.38 -25.58 10.74
N ALA A 170 -14.93 -24.65 9.95
CA ALA A 170 -15.06 -24.78 8.51
C ALA A 170 -13.69 -24.92 7.82
N MET A 171 -12.68 -24.13 8.20
CA MET A 171 -11.32 -24.29 7.70
C MET A 171 -10.74 -25.67 8.04
N ARG A 172 -11.00 -26.19 9.26
CA ARG A 172 -10.59 -27.55 9.65
C ARG A 172 -11.33 -28.65 8.88
N ALA A 173 -12.60 -28.42 8.53
CA ALA A 173 -13.39 -29.33 7.72
C ALA A 173 -12.98 -29.29 6.23
N GLU A 174 -12.71 -28.11 5.67
CA GLU A 174 -12.21 -27.93 4.30
C GLU A 174 -10.79 -28.50 4.12
N THR A 175 -9.93 -28.40 5.14
CA THR A 175 -8.64 -29.14 5.16
C THR A 175 -8.82 -30.65 5.10
N ALA A 176 -9.97 -31.19 5.50
CA ALA A 176 -10.26 -32.62 5.46
C ALA A 176 -10.93 -33.08 4.16
N VAL A 177 -11.57 -32.18 3.39
CA VAL A 177 -12.42 -32.57 2.24
C VAL A 177 -11.86 -32.15 0.87
N GLY A 178 -10.81 -31.34 0.78
CA GLY A 178 -10.07 -31.19 -0.48
C GLY A 178 -9.66 -29.79 -0.90
N PHE A 179 -9.40 -28.87 0.04
CA PHE A 179 -8.39 -27.86 -0.26
C PHE A 179 -7.00 -28.51 -0.29
N PRO A 180 -6.06 -28.06 -1.14
CA PRO A 180 -4.70 -28.58 -1.17
C PRO A 180 -3.88 -28.14 0.05
N ASN A 181 -4.42 -28.20 1.27
CA ASN A 181 -3.68 -27.88 2.49
C ASN A 181 -2.66 -28.99 2.88
N ASN A 182 -2.69 -30.11 2.15
CA ASN A 182 -1.61 -31.08 2.06
C ASN A 182 -0.61 -30.79 0.92
N GLN A 183 -0.72 -29.68 0.19
CA GLN A 183 0.39 -29.23 -0.65
C GLN A 183 1.56 -28.94 0.27
N ALA A 184 2.64 -29.69 0.07
CA ALA A 184 3.92 -29.36 0.62
C ALA A 184 4.24 -27.91 0.25
N LEU A 185 4.85 -27.18 1.18
CA LEU A 185 5.35 -25.83 0.91
C LEU A 185 6.24 -25.90 -0.34
N SER A 186 5.80 -25.28 -1.43
CA SER A 186 6.60 -25.21 -2.64
C SER A 186 7.43 -23.92 -2.62
N ALA A 187 8.70 -24.03 -3.02
CA ALA A 187 9.55 -22.86 -3.15
C ALA A 187 8.96 -21.84 -4.14
N SER A 188 8.34 -22.33 -5.22
CA SER A 188 7.65 -21.48 -6.20
C SER A 188 6.46 -20.73 -5.59
N GLY A 189 5.63 -21.38 -4.77
CA GLY A 189 4.51 -20.73 -4.09
C GLY A 189 4.97 -19.62 -3.13
N VAL A 190 6.03 -19.87 -2.36
CA VAL A 190 6.64 -18.85 -1.50
C VAL A 190 7.20 -17.68 -2.30
N LEU A 191 7.92 -17.95 -3.40
CA LEU A 191 8.48 -16.91 -4.26
C LEU A 191 7.38 -16.08 -4.92
N LEU A 192 6.30 -16.70 -5.38
CA LEU A 192 5.15 -16.01 -5.95
C LEU A 192 4.42 -15.17 -4.89
N ALA A 193 4.23 -15.68 -3.67
CA ALA A 193 3.64 -14.91 -2.58
C ALA A 193 4.48 -13.68 -2.24
N ILE A 194 5.79 -13.84 -2.05
CA ILE A 194 6.71 -12.72 -1.78
C ILE A 194 6.73 -11.73 -2.97
N GLY A 195 6.79 -12.24 -4.19
CA GLY A 195 6.73 -11.43 -5.41
C GLY A 195 5.43 -10.64 -5.52
N THR A 196 4.31 -11.21 -5.09
CA THR A 196 3.01 -10.55 -5.05
C THR A 196 2.98 -9.43 -4.01
N ILE A 197 3.53 -9.66 -2.81
CA ILE A 197 3.67 -8.63 -1.76
C ILE A 197 4.54 -7.47 -2.24
N ILE A 198 5.66 -7.77 -2.91
CA ILE A 198 6.54 -6.74 -3.46
C ILE A 198 5.80 -6.00 -4.59
N GLY A 199 5.18 -6.73 -5.52
CA GLY A 199 4.44 -6.19 -6.65
C GLY A 199 3.30 -5.25 -6.23
N TYR A 200 2.60 -5.60 -5.14
CA TYR A 200 1.53 -4.79 -4.54
C TYR A 200 1.95 -3.33 -4.34
N ALA A 201 3.12 -3.05 -3.77
CA ALA A 201 3.52 -1.68 -3.46
C ALA A 201 4.80 -1.20 -4.17
N THR A 202 5.30 -1.93 -5.18
CA THR A 202 6.53 -1.56 -5.90
C THR A 202 6.47 -0.14 -6.48
N LEU A 203 5.35 0.26 -7.08
CA LEU A 203 5.20 1.61 -7.62
C LEU A 203 5.30 2.68 -6.52
N PHE A 204 4.71 2.44 -5.35
CA PHE A 204 4.81 3.34 -4.22
C PHE A 204 6.23 3.38 -3.65
N SER A 205 6.91 2.22 -3.56
CA SER A 205 8.31 2.12 -3.16
C SER A 205 9.23 2.91 -4.09
N LEU A 206 9.04 2.81 -5.42
CA LEU A 206 9.79 3.62 -6.39
C LEU A 206 9.55 5.12 -6.21
N ARG A 207 8.35 5.53 -5.80
CA ARG A 207 8.02 6.94 -5.53
C ARG A 207 8.44 7.44 -4.16
N THR A 208 9.02 6.61 -3.30
CA THR A 208 9.52 7.05 -1.98
C THR A 208 10.39 8.32 -2.03
N PRO A 209 11.29 8.53 -3.02
CA PRO A 209 12.05 9.77 -3.14
C PRO A 209 11.20 11.04 -3.16
N ASP A 210 9.98 10.97 -3.70
CA ASP A 210 9.07 12.11 -3.76
C ASP A 210 8.58 12.55 -2.37
N PHE A 211 8.64 11.66 -1.39
CA PHE A 211 8.18 11.87 -0.03
C PHE A 211 9.31 12.08 0.98
N THR A 212 10.56 11.79 0.60
CA THR A 212 11.70 11.81 1.53
C THR A 212 12.81 12.78 1.17
N TRP A 213 12.79 13.37 -0.03
CA TRP A 213 13.84 14.30 -0.50
C TRP A 213 14.06 15.51 0.43
N ASP A 214 13.03 15.92 1.17
CA ASP A 214 13.00 17.08 2.06
C ASP A 214 13.25 16.74 3.55
N PHE A 215 13.55 15.48 3.89
CA PHE A 215 13.84 15.08 5.26
C PHE A 215 15.18 15.56 5.78
N ALA A 216 15.23 15.95 7.06
CA ALA A 216 16.47 16.40 7.69
C ALA A 216 17.48 15.26 7.81
N ASP A 217 17.04 14.08 8.27
CA ASP A 217 17.89 12.96 8.68
C ASP A 217 17.48 11.65 7.97
N THR A 218 18.44 10.74 7.80
CA THR A 218 18.23 9.33 7.46
C THR A 218 17.27 8.65 8.44
N ARG A 219 17.33 8.99 9.74
CA ARG A 219 16.42 8.45 10.76
C ARG A 219 14.95 8.75 10.47
N ASP A 220 14.66 9.89 9.85
CA ASP A 220 13.29 10.28 9.47
C ASP A 220 12.78 9.42 8.31
N VAL A 221 13.65 9.05 7.36
CA VAL A 221 13.35 8.08 6.30
C VAL A 221 12.93 6.74 6.92
N LEU A 222 13.73 6.22 7.84
CA LEU A 222 13.45 4.93 8.49
C LEU A 222 12.12 4.96 9.24
N LYS A 223 11.92 5.98 10.10
CA LYS A 223 10.69 6.13 10.90
C LYS A 223 9.46 6.23 10.02
N ALA A 224 9.47 7.08 8.99
CA ALA A 224 8.32 7.23 8.11
C ALA A 224 7.98 5.92 7.39
N ASN A 225 8.98 5.21 6.85
CA ASN A 225 8.76 3.96 6.11
C ASN A 225 8.29 2.80 7.02
N LEU A 226 8.70 2.76 8.30
CA LEU A 226 8.25 1.73 9.25
C LEU A 226 6.72 1.74 9.44
N PHE A 227 6.03 2.85 9.17
CA PHE A 227 4.58 2.94 9.18
C PHE A 227 3.91 2.17 8.02
N LEU A 228 4.67 1.58 7.10
CA LEU A 228 4.13 0.62 6.14
C LEU A 228 3.96 -0.76 6.77
N PHE A 229 4.88 -1.17 7.64
CA PHE A 229 5.02 -2.58 8.03
C PHE A 229 3.80 -3.12 8.78
N LEU A 230 3.48 -2.53 9.95
CA LEU A 230 2.40 -3.02 10.80
C LEU A 230 1.02 -2.91 10.15
N PRO A 231 0.67 -1.79 9.49
CA PRO A 231 -0.65 -1.70 8.89
C PRO A 231 -0.78 -2.62 7.68
N LEU A 232 0.26 -2.75 6.85
CA LEU A 232 0.22 -3.70 5.74
C LEU A 232 0.09 -5.15 6.22
N LEU A 233 0.86 -5.52 7.26
CA LEU A 233 0.78 -6.85 7.87
C LEU A 233 -0.62 -7.11 8.43
N PHE A 234 -1.20 -6.14 9.13
CA PHE A 234 -2.57 -6.24 9.63
C PHE A 234 -3.56 -6.45 8.48
N ALA A 235 -3.59 -5.56 7.48
CA ALA A 235 -4.54 -5.66 6.38
C ALA A 235 -4.41 -6.98 5.58
N MET A 236 -3.18 -7.40 5.26
CA MET A 236 -2.94 -8.68 4.56
C MET A 236 -3.23 -9.90 5.43
N SER A 237 -3.21 -9.80 6.76
CA SER A 237 -3.57 -10.92 7.63
C SER A 237 -5.09 -11.05 7.80
N VAL A 238 -5.84 -9.98 7.56
CA VAL A 238 -7.30 -9.97 7.62
C VAL A 238 -7.93 -10.59 6.38
N GLY A 239 -7.36 -10.31 5.20
CA GLY A 239 -7.84 -10.88 3.94
C GLY A 239 -7.38 -12.31 3.73
#